data_AF-A0A8H5EN00-F1
#
_entry.id   AF-A0A8H5EN00-F1
#
_cell.length_a   1.000
_cell.length_b   1.000
_cell.length_c   1.000
_cell.angle_alpha   90.00
_cell.angle_beta   90.00
_cell.angle_gamma   90.00
#
_symmetry.space_group_name_H-M   'P 1'
#
loop_
_entity.id
_entity.type
_entity.pdbx_description
1 polymer ?
#
loop_
_entity_poly.entity_id
_entity_poly.type
_entity_poly.pdbx_seq_one_letter_code
_entity_poly.pdbx_strand_id
1 'polypeptide(L)'
;MFQPPSLIAQPDHHHFHIFILESRIMAELAAIALAGNILQFLEVGIKLTRTATRVYQSTDGFIKEDRDFLADTERSRKLAYLIHQNQWTPEEHYESRLDDSLMETAKICEAYASELVALLDPMRLKSGGFRGLQSIKISMLRQFKARDVRNLEVKMIAARDNLMLALISTSYVQQSSALSAIRQLKQQNAVLEANTTSKLESIENLIQGVASIDADGATTMITHLDNLATEAKQVKRQHKLLKSLRFPTIRQRHSAIMEHHKATFQWIFTSTETGFGEWLESGDGFFWVKGKAGSGKSTLMKFLATHDETEIRLKTWGKGQKVVTASHFFWNAGTPMQKSLTGLFQTILYQVVKVCPELIDMVIECRKDPSDLMLAEPWDDDELRIAFQRLSSLESLPLHFCFFIDGLDEYTAGKQRYTGTFEELLAPLRVLASSPSIKLCVSSRPWNSFDKEFGRLEWQLQLEDLTREDIRSYVTEQLGADQKFQELSNNNPQCSEIPETIVQRAQGVFLWVFLVVNSLLRGLCNDDSYTDLQQRLNELPDDLYRYFEHMLYSIEKVYWDNTTRIFRTVLVSEQSLPLLSFEFLDREVDDPAYAITMQSQPLSKERYKRIHQRAKTRLNARCRDLLYVTKNTGEA
;
A
#
# COMPACT_ATOMS: atom_id res chain seq x y z
N MET A 1 -20.05 0.95 45.25
CA MET A 1 -18.79 0.19 45.34
C MET A 1 -18.99 -1.13 44.61
N PHE A 2 -18.91 -1.12 43.27
CA PHE A 2 -18.87 -2.32 42.43
C PHE A 2 -18.13 -1.93 41.14
N GLN A 3 -16.95 -2.51 40.94
CA GLN A 3 -16.15 -2.41 39.71
C GLN A 3 -16.82 -3.21 38.58
N PRO A 4 -16.73 -2.79 37.31
CA PRO A 4 -17.03 -3.67 36.19
C PRO A 4 -15.85 -4.64 35.93
N PRO A 5 -16.11 -5.88 35.48
CA PRO A 5 -15.07 -6.86 35.22
C PRO A 5 -14.25 -6.49 33.97
N SER A 6 -12.93 -6.61 34.09
CA SER A 6 -11.97 -6.54 32.99
C SER A 6 -12.18 -7.70 32.02
N LEU A 7 -12.73 -7.41 30.84
CA LEU A 7 -12.64 -8.28 29.67
C LEU A 7 -11.19 -8.28 29.18
N ILE A 8 -10.43 -9.28 29.62
CA ILE A 8 -9.17 -9.65 28.98
C ILE A 8 -9.55 -10.20 27.60
N ALA A 9 -9.30 -9.40 26.57
CA ALA A 9 -9.38 -9.86 25.19
C ALA A 9 -8.39 -11.01 25.01
N GLN A 10 -8.91 -12.22 24.74
CA GLN A 10 -8.06 -13.30 24.22
C GLN A 10 -7.60 -12.90 22.82
N PRO A 11 -6.29 -12.91 22.52
CA PRO A 11 -5.81 -12.60 21.19
C PRO A 11 -6.26 -13.68 20.21
N ASP A 12 -6.73 -13.25 19.03
CA ASP A 12 -7.16 -14.12 17.94
C ASP A 12 -6.09 -15.18 17.63
N HIS A 13 -6.44 -16.46 17.81
CA HIS A 13 -5.55 -17.61 17.53
C HIS A 13 -5.05 -17.63 16.06
N HIS A 14 -5.73 -16.96 15.14
CA HIS A 14 -5.30 -16.82 13.75
C HIS A 14 -4.15 -15.82 13.57
N HIS A 15 -4.17 -14.71 14.31
CA HIS A 15 -3.09 -13.73 14.33
C HIS A 15 -1.81 -14.31 14.97
N PHE A 16 -1.96 -15.12 16.02
CA PHE A 16 -0.82 -15.77 16.68
C PHE A 16 -0.12 -16.79 15.78
N HIS A 17 -0.86 -17.60 15.02
CA HIS A 17 -0.27 -18.57 14.10
C HIS A 17 0.45 -17.91 12.93
N ILE A 18 -0.12 -16.84 12.35
CA ILE A 18 0.51 -16.06 11.28
C ILE A 18 1.78 -15.38 11.79
N PHE A 19 1.75 -14.82 13.00
CA PHE A 19 2.91 -14.16 13.62
C PHE A 19 4.07 -15.13 13.90
N ILE A 20 3.80 -16.33 14.43
CA ILE A 20 4.81 -17.37 14.68
C ILE A 20 5.44 -17.86 13.36
N LEU A 21 4.63 -18.03 12.32
CA LEU A 21 5.11 -18.41 10.98
C LEU A 21 5.96 -17.28 10.36
N GLU A 22 5.52 -16.02 10.46
CA GLU A 22 6.31 -14.86 10.02
C GLU A 22 7.65 -14.76 10.77
N SER A 23 7.67 -14.93 12.09
CA SER A 23 8.90 -14.91 12.89
C SER A 23 9.91 -15.96 12.40
N ARG A 24 9.42 -17.20 12.18
CA ARG A 24 10.25 -18.33 11.73
C ARG A 24 10.85 -18.13 10.33
N ILE A 25 10.06 -17.64 9.37
CA ILE A 25 10.51 -17.32 8.01
C ILE A 25 11.61 -16.25 8.03
N MET A 26 11.43 -15.24 8.88
CA MET A 26 12.34 -14.11 8.97
C MET A 26 13.64 -14.48 9.70
N ALA A 27 13.59 -15.47 10.60
CA ALA A 27 14.77 -16.11 11.14
C ALA A 27 15.54 -16.81 10.00
N GLU A 28 14.93 -17.69 9.20
CA GLU A 28 15.65 -18.41 8.14
C GLU A 28 16.38 -17.50 7.15
N LEU A 29 15.76 -16.40 6.70
CA LEU A 29 16.41 -15.42 5.82
C LEU A 29 17.56 -14.67 6.50
N ALA A 30 17.43 -14.37 7.80
CA ALA A 30 18.49 -13.77 8.58
C ALA A 30 19.68 -14.74 8.79
N ALA A 31 19.42 -16.04 8.89
CA ALA A 31 20.43 -17.09 9.04
C ALA A 31 21.33 -17.14 7.81
N ILE A 32 20.69 -17.11 6.63
CA ILE A 32 21.38 -17.11 5.33
C ILE A 32 22.22 -15.83 5.17
N ALA A 33 21.68 -14.67 5.58
CA ALA A 33 22.42 -13.41 5.58
C ALA A 33 23.63 -13.43 6.52
N LEU A 34 23.48 -14.00 7.72
CA LEU A 34 24.57 -14.19 8.67
C LEU A 34 25.67 -15.10 8.10
N ALA A 35 25.29 -16.21 7.46
CA ALA A 35 26.22 -17.13 6.81
C ALA A 35 27.07 -16.44 5.73
N GLY A 36 26.44 -15.61 4.88
CA GLY A 36 27.12 -14.81 3.85
C GLY A 36 28.15 -13.85 4.46
N ASN A 37 27.75 -13.10 5.50
CA ASN A 37 28.65 -12.16 6.19
C ASN A 37 29.87 -12.86 6.81
N ILE A 38 29.67 -14.04 7.44
CA ILE A 38 30.75 -14.82 8.04
C ILE A 38 31.72 -15.33 6.97
N LEU A 39 31.22 -15.88 5.87
CA LEU A 39 32.06 -16.35 4.77
C LEU A 39 32.87 -15.21 4.15
N GLN A 40 32.25 -14.05 3.92
CA GLN A 40 32.93 -12.87 3.38
C GLN A 40 34.01 -12.35 4.35
N PHE A 41 33.73 -12.34 5.66
CA PHE A 41 34.72 -11.99 6.67
C PHE A 41 35.92 -12.94 6.63
N LEU A 42 35.68 -14.25 6.56
CA LEU A 42 36.74 -15.26 6.51
C LEU A 42 37.60 -15.11 5.25
N GLU A 43 37.01 -14.85 4.09
CA GLU A 43 37.74 -14.67 2.84
C GLU A 43 38.63 -13.41 2.86
N VAL A 44 38.09 -12.28 3.34
CA VAL A 44 38.86 -11.04 3.53
C VAL A 44 39.95 -11.22 4.58
N GLY A 45 39.66 -11.92 5.69
CA GLY A 45 40.62 -12.24 6.75
C GLY A 45 41.77 -13.14 6.27
N ILE A 46 41.49 -14.17 5.47
CA ILE A 46 42.50 -15.03 4.83
C ILE A 46 43.38 -14.21 3.88
N LYS A 47 42.79 -13.31 3.09
CA LYS A 47 43.56 -12.42 2.20
C LYS A 47 44.48 -11.47 2.98
N LEU A 48 43.99 -10.91 4.10
CA LEU A 48 44.76 -10.04 4.99
C LEU A 48 45.91 -10.78 5.66
N THR A 49 45.67 -11.97 6.21
CA THR A 49 46.70 -12.81 6.86
C THR A 49 47.78 -13.26 5.86
N ARG A 50 47.41 -13.62 4.62
CA ARG A 50 48.37 -13.92 3.54
C ARG A 50 49.24 -12.74 3.17
N THR A 51 48.65 -11.54 3.12
CA THR A 51 49.37 -10.30 2.82
C THR A 51 50.31 -9.94 3.95
N ALA A 52 49.84 -10.00 5.21
CA ALA A 52 50.67 -9.78 6.39
C ALA A 52 51.82 -10.79 6.49
N THR A 53 51.57 -12.07 6.20
CA THR A 53 52.58 -13.14 6.18
C THR A 53 53.68 -12.87 5.15
N ARG A 54 53.34 -12.36 3.95
CA ARG A 54 54.31 -11.96 2.93
C ARG A 54 55.16 -10.77 3.39
N VAL A 55 54.54 -9.79 4.04
CA VAL A 55 55.22 -8.59 4.55
C VAL A 55 56.20 -8.94 5.67
N TYR A 56 55.82 -9.82 6.59
CA TYR A 56 56.70 -10.29 7.66
C TYR A 56 57.90 -11.10 7.16
N GLN A 57 57.82 -11.67 5.95
CA GLN A 57 58.92 -12.38 5.28
C GLN A 57 59.80 -11.45 4.41
N SER A 58 59.37 -10.20 4.19
CA SER A 58 60.13 -9.20 3.41
C SER A 58 61.16 -8.46 4.28
N THR A 59 62.21 -7.92 3.64
CA THR A 59 63.34 -7.25 4.31
C THR A 59 62.97 -5.93 4.98
N ASP A 60 62.04 -5.15 4.42
CA ASP A 60 61.58 -3.88 4.99
C ASP A 60 60.58 -4.08 6.17
N GLY A 61 59.77 -5.14 6.14
CA GLY A 61 58.89 -5.57 7.25
C GLY A 61 57.74 -4.60 7.58
N PHE A 62 57.43 -3.68 6.67
CA PHE A 62 56.33 -2.73 6.82
C PHE A 62 55.48 -2.70 5.56
N ILE A 63 54.18 -2.51 5.74
CA ILE A 63 53.24 -2.20 4.66
C ILE A 63 53.44 -0.72 4.34
N LYS A 64 54.09 -0.39 3.22
CA LYS A 64 53.94 0.96 2.62
C LYS A 64 52.45 1.16 2.43
N GLU A 65 51.87 2.30 2.83
CA GLU A 65 50.43 2.62 2.73
C GLU A 65 49.76 1.97 1.51
N ASP A 66 49.33 0.73 1.69
CA ASP A 66 48.78 -0.09 0.63
C ASP A 66 47.28 0.13 0.74
N ARG A 67 46.77 0.94 -0.19
CA ARG A 67 45.37 1.37 -0.20
C ARG A 67 44.43 0.17 -0.12
N ASP A 68 44.80 -0.95 -0.74
CA ASP A 68 44.00 -2.17 -0.78
C ASP A 68 44.00 -2.89 0.58
N PHE A 69 45.15 -2.93 1.26
CA PHE A 69 45.26 -3.51 2.60
C PHE A 69 44.44 -2.73 3.64
N LEU A 70 44.47 -1.40 3.57
CA LEU A 70 43.67 -0.54 4.45
C LEU A 70 42.17 -0.70 4.18
N ALA A 71 41.77 -0.77 2.92
CA ALA A 71 40.39 -1.01 2.52
C ALA A 71 39.88 -2.38 3.01
N ASP A 72 40.68 -3.44 2.86
CA ASP A 72 40.34 -4.79 3.31
C ASP A 72 40.26 -4.87 4.85
N THR A 73 41.13 -4.16 5.57
CA THR A 73 41.09 -4.09 7.05
C THR A 73 39.82 -3.40 7.55
N GLU A 74 39.43 -2.29 6.92
CA GLU A 74 38.20 -1.57 7.29
C GLU A 74 36.95 -2.40 6.94
N ARG A 75 36.96 -3.09 5.79
CA ARG A 75 35.90 -4.02 5.39
C ARG A 75 35.76 -5.17 6.40
N SER A 76 36.87 -5.77 6.84
CA SER A 76 36.86 -6.83 7.86
C SER A 76 36.25 -6.36 9.18
N ARG A 77 36.57 -5.13 9.64
CA ARG A 77 35.98 -4.54 10.85
C ARG A 77 34.48 -4.29 10.71
N LYS A 78 34.03 -3.79 9.55
CA LYS A 78 32.61 -3.60 9.26
C LYS A 78 31.85 -4.92 9.26
N LEU A 79 32.41 -5.97 8.67
CA LEU A 79 31.80 -7.30 8.64
C LEU A 79 31.72 -7.93 10.03
N ALA A 80 32.77 -7.81 10.84
CA ALA A 80 32.74 -8.24 12.24
C ALA A 80 31.63 -7.53 13.04
N TYR A 81 31.44 -6.23 12.81
CA TYR A 81 30.34 -5.47 13.42
C TYR A 81 28.96 -5.97 12.98
N LEU A 82 28.78 -6.29 11.69
CA LEU A 82 27.52 -6.83 11.16
C LEU A 82 27.21 -8.22 11.70
N ILE A 83 28.23 -9.08 11.88
CA ILE A 83 28.09 -10.40 12.53
C ILE A 83 27.61 -10.22 13.98
N HIS A 84 28.11 -9.21 14.69
CA HIS A 84 27.71 -8.90 16.05
C HIS A 84 26.28 -8.32 16.16
N GLN A 85 25.90 -7.39 15.27
CA GLN A 85 24.55 -6.82 15.25
C GLN A 85 23.45 -7.82 14.87
N ASN A 86 23.78 -8.82 14.06
CA ASN A 86 22.83 -9.84 13.62
C ASN A 86 22.70 -11.01 14.62
N GLN A 87 23.26 -10.92 15.83
CA GLN A 87 23.03 -11.92 16.87
C GLN A 87 21.54 -11.96 17.24
N TRP A 88 20.88 -13.06 16.89
CA TRP A 88 19.50 -13.31 17.28
C TRP A 88 19.34 -13.30 18.79
N THR A 89 18.32 -12.59 19.27
CA THR A 89 17.89 -12.68 20.66
C THR A 89 17.21 -14.03 20.92
N PRO A 90 17.45 -14.70 22.06
CA PRO A 90 17.16 -16.13 22.26
C PRO A 90 15.67 -16.50 22.48
N GLU A 91 14.71 -15.61 22.25
CA GLU A 91 13.37 -15.78 22.83
C GLU A 91 12.42 -16.71 22.06
N GLU A 92 12.80 -17.23 20.89
CA GLU A 92 11.98 -18.24 20.18
C GLU A 92 12.85 -19.38 19.63
N HIS A 93 13.09 -20.40 20.46
CA HIS A 93 13.76 -21.62 20.05
C HIS A 93 12.93 -22.43 19.04
N TYR A 94 13.51 -22.68 17.85
CA TYR A 94 13.25 -23.87 17.06
C TYR A 94 14.57 -24.60 16.85
N GLU A 95 14.61 -25.88 17.21
CA GLU A 95 15.79 -26.75 17.12
C GLU A 95 16.23 -26.94 15.66
N SER A 96 17.23 -26.18 15.22
CA SER A 96 17.94 -26.42 13.97
C SER A 96 19.44 -26.53 14.26
N ARG A 97 20.05 -27.65 13.87
CA ARG A 97 21.51 -27.88 14.01
C ARG A 97 22.36 -26.86 13.24
N LEU A 98 21.77 -26.18 12.25
CA LEU A 98 22.43 -25.13 11.50
C LEU A 98 22.66 -23.90 12.38
N ASP A 99 21.70 -23.56 13.24
CA ASP A 99 21.72 -22.34 14.05
C ASP A 99 22.82 -22.40 15.13
N ASP A 100 23.01 -23.57 15.75
CA ASP A 100 24.09 -23.79 16.71
C ASP A 100 25.47 -23.67 16.04
N SER A 101 25.65 -24.28 14.87
CA SER A 101 26.92 -24.25 14.13
C SER A 101 27.23 -22.86 13.56
N LEU A 102 26.22 -22.13 13.06
CA LEU A 102 26.34 -20.74 12.61
C LEU A 102 26.72 -19.81 13.77
N MET A 103 26.04 -19.94 14.91
CA MET A 103 26.28 -19.10 16.08
C MET A 103 27.66 -19.37 16.70
N GLU A 104 28.09 -20.64 16.73
CA GLU A 104 29.44 -21.02 17.15
C GLU A 104 30.51 -20.44 16.20
N THR A 105 30.31 -20.58 14.89
CA THR A 105 31.24 -20.04 13.88
C THR A 105 31.30 -18.51 13.93
N ALA A 106 30.17 -17.83 14.17
CA ALA A 106 30.09 -16.38 14.32
C ALA A 106 30.94 -15.89 15.51
N LYS A 107 30.79 -16.53 16.69
CA LYS A 107 31.58 -16.23 17.89
C LYS A 107 33.08 -16.45 17.68
N ILE A 108 33.43 -17.53 16.98
CA ILE A 108 34.82 -17.82 16.63
C ILE A 108 35.39 -16.74 15.68
N CYS A 109 34.60 -16.30 14.69
CA CYS A 109 35.02 -15.24 13.75
C CYS A 109 35.20 -13.87 14.42
N GLU A 110 34.41 -13.55 15.45
CA GLU A 110 34.60 -12.34 16.27
C GLU A 110 35.94 -12.36 17.02
N ALA A 111 36.30 -13.52 17.61
CA ALA A 111 37.60 -13.70 18.23
C ALA A 111 38.73 -13.56 17.20
N TYR A 112 38.56 -14.13 16.00
CA TYR A 112 39.51 -14.00 14.91
C TYR A 112 39.64 -12.55 14.40
N ALA A 113 38.55 -11.78 14.37
CA ALA A 113 38.58 -10.36 14.00
C ALA A 113 39.41 -9.54 14.98
N SER A 114 39.21 -9.79 16.28
CA SER A 114 39.94 -9.12 17.35
C SER A 114 41.44 -9.48 17.32
N GLU A 115 41.76 -10.76 17.12
CA GLU A 115 43.13 -11.25 16.98
C GLU A 115 43.79 -10.69 15.72
N LEU A 116 43.08 -10.62 14.60
CA LEU A 116 43.55 -10.04 13.34
C LEU A 116 43.88 -8.56 13.51
N VAL A 117 42.99 -7.76 14.10
CA VAL A 117 43.25 -6.32 14.35
C VAL A 117 44.47 -6.13 15.25
N ALA A 118 44.59 -6.89 16.34
CA ALA A 118 45.71 -6.81 17.26
C ALA A 118 47.06 -7.20 16.61
N LEU A 119 47.05 -8.13 15.65
CA LEU A 119 48.23 -8.55 14.90
C LEU A 119 48.62 -7.53 13.82
N LEU A 120 47.65 -6.84 13.21
CA LEU A 120 47.85 -5.91 12.10
C LEU A 120 48.13 -4.46 12.54
N ASP A 121 47.57 -3.98 13.66
CA ASP A 121 47.77 -2.61 14.15
C ASP A 121 49.26 -2.22 14.37
N PRO A 122 50.12 -3.10 14.91
CA PRO A 122 51.56 -2.83 15.05
C PRO A 122 52.33 -2.75 13.73
N MET A 123 51.73 -3.14 12.60
CA MET A 123 52.34 -3.09 11.26
C MET A 123 52.18 -1.73 10.57
N ARG A 124 51.38 -0.81 11.16
CA ARG A 124 51.18 0.56 10.68
C ARG A 124 52.34 1.45 11.15
N LEU A 125 53.20 1.90 10.24
CA LEU A 125 54.23 2.90 10.56
C LEU A 125 53.62 4.30 10.66
N LYS A 126 53.87 4.99 11.79
CA LYS A 126 54.08 6.44 11.79
C LYS A 126 55.55 6.70 11.50
N SER A 127 55.84 7.59 10.55
CA SER A 127 57.21 7.96 10.18
C SER A 127 57.94 8.63 11.36
N GLY A 128 59.02 8.01 11.85
CA GLY A 128 60.03 8.69 12.66
C GLY A 128 60.77 7.82 13.69
N GLY A 129 62.07 7.60 13.47
CA GLY A 129 63.06 7.46 14.54
C GLY A 129 63.64 6.07 14.85
N PHE A 130 64.97 5.99 14.72
CA PHE A 130 65.93 5.03 15.31
C PHE A 130 66.13 3.64 14.68
N ARG A 131 67.16 3.55 13.82
CA ARG A 131 67.84 2.33 13.36
C ARG A 131 69.19 2.23 14.09
N GLY A 132 69.42 1.14 14.83
CA GLY A 132 70.72 0.95 15.50
C GLY A 132 71.02 -0.45 16.02
N LEU A 133 70.20 -1.00 16.94
CA LEU A 133 70.59 -2.23 17.66
C LEU A 133 69.44 -3.22 17.96
N GLN A 134 68.37 -3.19 17.17
CA GLN A 134 67.20 -4.06 17.38
C GLN A 134 67.01 -5.17 16.32
N SER A 135 67.93 -5.35 15.37
CA SER A 135 67.73 -6.21 14.19
C SER A 135 67.52 -7.71 14.50
N ILE A 136 68.11 -8.25 15.57
CA ILE A 136 67.95 -9.66 15.96
C ILE A 136 66.68 -9.88 16.78
N LYS A 137 66.38 -8.98 17.75
CA LYS A 137 65.15 -9.02 18.56
C LYS A 137 63.91 -8.77 17.70
N ILE A 138 64.00 -7.86 16.73
CA ILE A 138 62.95 -7.58 15.75
C ILE A 138 62.77 -8.76 14.79
N SER A 139 63.84 -9.43 14.33
CA SER A 139 63.71 -10.59 13.44
C SER A 139 63.07 -11.80 14.12
N MET A 140 63.41 -12.06 15.40
CA MET A 140 62.73 -13.10 16.19
C MET A 140 61.26 -12.74 16.44
N LEU A 141 60.95 -11.50 16.86
CA LEU A 141 59.57 -11.03 17.03
C LEU A 141 58.75 -11.08 15.73
N ARG A 142 59.37 -10.76 14.58
CA ARG A 142 58.75 -10.89 13.25
C ARG A 142 58.45 -12.34 12.92
N GLN A 143 59.34 -13.26 13.25
CA GLN A 143 59.16 -14.69 12.99
C GLN A 143 58.08 -15.30 13.90
N PHE A 144 58.00 -14.86 15.16
CA PHE A 144 56.91 -15.21 16.07
C PHE A 144 55.56 -14.68 15.57
N LYS A 145 55.48 -13.38 15.24
CA LYS A 145 54.23 -12.81 14.69
C LYS A 145 53.83 -13.40 13.34
N ALA A 146 54.78 -13.75 12.47
CA ALA A 146 54.50 -14.45 11.21
C ALA A 146 53.92 -15.86 11.45
N ARG A 147 54.34 -16.52 12.54
CA ARG A 147 53.79 -17.81 12.96
C ARG A 147 52.37 -17.64 13.51
N ASP A 148 52.13 -16.60 14.30
CA ASP A 148 50.79 -16.29 14.84
C ASP A 148 49.81 -15.94 13.72
N VAL A 149 50.23 -15.12 12.73
CA VAL A 149 49.42 -14.81 11.54
C VAL A 149 49.13 -16.05 10.69
N ARG A 150 50.12 -16.94 10.50
CA ARG A 150 49.88 -18.22 9.80
C ARG A 150 48.96 -19.17 10.57
N ASN A 151 49.08 -19.22 11.90
CA ASN A 151 48.16 -20.00 12.72
C ASN A 151 46.72 -19.45 12.61
N LEU A 152 46.55 -18.13 12.60
CA LEU A 152 45.25 -17.50 12.37
C LEU A 152 44.71 -17.78 10.96
N GLU A 153 45.55 -17.76 9.93
CA GLU A 153 45.16 -18.14 8.57
C GLU A 153 44.64 -19.59 8.51
N VAL A 154 45.37 -20.55 9.09
CA VAL A 154 44.95 -21.96 9.13
C VAL A 154 43.61 -22.13 9.85
N LYS A 155 43.44 -21.44 10.99
CA LYS A 155 42.18 -21.43 11.74
C LYS A 155 41.02 -20.86 10.91
N MET A 156 41.24 -19.74 10.21
CA MET A 156 40.22 -19.13 9.34
C MET A 156 39.85 -20.01 8.15
N ILE A 157 40.82 -20.70 7.53
CA ILE A 157 40.56 -21.67 6.45
C ILE A 157 39.71 -22.83 6.97
N ALA A 158 40.06 -23.41 8.12
CA ALA A 158 39.30 -24.50 8.71
C ALA A 158 37.86 -24.08 9.07
N ALA A 159 37.68 -22.87 9.62
CA ALA A 159 36.35 -22.32 9.92
C ALA A 159 35.51 -22.12 8.64
N ARG A 160 36.13 -21.63 7.56
CA ARG A 160 35.46 -21.46 6.26
C ARG A 160 35.02 -22.80 5.68
N ASP A 161 35.90 -23.80 5.68
CA ASP A 161 35.62 -25.10 5.08
C ASP A 161 34.54 -25.85 5.87
N ASN A 162 34.56 -25.74 7.20
CA ASN A 162 33.49 -26.28 8.07
C ASN A 162 32.14 -25.60 7.82
N LEU A 163 32.10 -24.27 7.67
CA LEU A 163 30.87 -23.54 7.38
C LEU A 163 30.32 -23.89 5.99
N MET A 164 31.18 -24.01 4.97
CA MET A 164 30.79 -24.47 3.63
C MET A 164 30.23 -25.89 3.66
N LEU A 165 30.89 -26.82 4.36
CA LEU A 165 30.38 -28.19 4.53
C LEU A 165 29.04 -28.22 5.24
N ALA A 166 28.90 -27.43 6.31
CA ALA A 166 27.63 -27.28 7.01
C ALA A 166 26.54 -26.80 6.04
N LEU A 167 26.75 -25.67 5.36
CA LEU A 167 25.81 -25.07 4.41
C LEU A 167 25.43 -26.02 3.26
N ILE A 168 26.39 -26.73 2.66
CA ILE A 168 26.14 -27.72 1.60
C ILE A 168 25.34 -28.92 2.14
N SER A 169 25.71 -29.44 3.31
CA SER A 169 25.04 -30.60 3.93
C SER A 169 23.59 -30.30 4.33
N THR A 170 23.31 -29.07 4.77
CA THR A 170 21.94 -28.61 5.06
C THR A 170 21.20 -28.07 3.85
N SER A 171 21.89 -27.58 2.81
CA SER A 171 21.29 -27.15 1.54
C SER A 171 20.49 -28.29 0.89
N TYR A 172 20.93 -29.54 1.04
CA TYR A 172 20.21 -30.72 0.54
C TYR A 172 18.96 -31.10 1.36
N VAL A 173 18.87 -30.67 2.63
CA VAL A 173 17.81 -31.09 3.58
C VAL A 173 16.83 -29.96 3.91
N GLN A 174 17.22 -28.68 3.81
CA GLN A 174 16.41 -27.50 4.16
C GLN A 174 15.78 -26.76 2.96
N GLN A 175 15.93 -27.25 1.72
CA GLN A 175 15.30 -26.66 0.52
C GLN A 175 13.79 -26.44 0.65
N SER A 176 13.10 -27.21 1.50
CA SER A 176 11.67 -27.05 1.70
C SER A 176 11.31 -25.79 2.51
N SER A 177 12.15 -25.33 3.44
CA SER A 177 11.78 -24.23 4.37
C SER A 177 12.07 -22.87 3.76
N ALA A 178 13.28 -22.62 3.25
CA ALA A 178 13.65 -21.34 2.63
C ALA A 178 12.83 -21.06 1.35
N LEU A 179 12.55 -22.09 0.55
CA LEU A 179 11.67 -21.96 -0.63
C LEU A 179 10.21 -21.72 -0.19
N SER A 180 9.76 -22.30 0.93
CA SER A 180 8.44 -21.99 1.49
C SER A 180 8.34 -20.56 2.02
N ALA A 181 9.40 -20.06 2.66
CA ALA A 181 9.55 -18.69 3.11
C ALA A 181 9.44 -17.69 1.93
N ILE A 182 10.12 -17.96 0.81
CA ILE A 182 10.00 -17.14 -0.40
C ILE A 182 8.59 -17.20 -0.98
N ARG A 183 7.96 -18.38 -1.03
CA ARG A 183 6.57 -18.51 -1.50
C ARG A 183 5.60 -17.70 -0.63
N GLN A 184 5.80 -17.70 0.69
CA GLN A 184 5.02 -16.86 1.61
C GLN A 184 5.33 -15.38 1.43
N LEU A 185 6.59 -14.98 1.24
CA LEU A 185 6.92 -13.60 0.90
C LEU A 185 6.31 -13.18 -0.43
N LYS A 186 6.26 -14.05 -1.44
CA LYS A 186 5.54 -13.83 -2.69
C LYS A 186 4.03 -13.64 -2.45
N GLN A 187 3.44 -14.43 -1.54
CA GLN A 187 2.05 -14.25 -1.13
C GLN A 187 1.84 -12.91 -0.41
N GLN A 188 2.70 -12.53 0.54
CA GLN A 188 2.63 -11.23 1.22
C GLN A 188 2.85 -10.08 0.25
N ASN A 189 3.78 -10.25 -0.69
CA ASN A 189 4.04 -9.29 -1.74
C ASN A 189 2.80 -9.08 -2.61
N ALA A 190 2.05 -10.15 -2.90
CA ALA A 190 0.76 -10.05 -3.58
C ALA A 190 -0.30 -9.34 -2.72
N VAL A 191 -0.39 -9.63 -1.42
CA VAL A 191 -1.33 -8.96 -0.48
C VAL A 191 -1.04 -7.47 -0.32
N LEU A 192 0.24 -7.08 -0.28
CA LEU A 192 0.69 -5.69 -0.27
C LEU A 192 0.72 -5.08 -1.68
N GLU A 193 0.59 -5.92 -2.71
CA GLU A 193 0.75 -5.60 -4.13
C GLU A 193 2.11 -4.94 -4.49
N ALA A 194 3.14 -5.14 -3.68
CA ALA A 194 4.44 -4.50 -3.89
C ALA A 194 5.11 -4.97 -5.19
N ASN A 195 5.79 -4.04 -5.88
CA ASN A 195 6.45 -4.31 -7.16
C ASN A 195 7.85 -4.93 -6.99
N THR A 196 7.97 -5.98 -6.15
CA THR A 196 9.24 -6.71 -5.90
C THR A 196 9.20 -8.17 -6.29
N THR A 197 8.22 -8.58 -7.11
CA THR A 197 8.10 -9.97 -7.59
C THR A 197 9.36 -10.44 -8.31
N SER A 198 9.96 -9.60 -9.17
CA SER A 198 11.21 -9.93 -9.88
C SER A 198 12.40 -10.08 -8.93
N LYS A 199 12.47 -9.29 -7.85
CA LYS A 199 13.48 -9.47 -6.80
C LYS A 199 13.25 -10.78 -6.05
N LEU A 200 12.01 -11.13 -5.72
CA LEU A 200 11.69 -12.40 -5.08
C LEU A 200 12.00 -13.62 -5.98
N GLU A 201 11.84 -13.48 -7.30
CA GLU A 201 12.27 -14.48 -8.29
C GLU A 201 13.79 -14.55 -8.40
N SER A 202 14.50 -13.42 -8.34
CA SER A 202 15.96 -13.37 -8.23
C SER A 202 16.44 -14.14 -7.00
N ILE A 203 15.87 -13.85 -5.81
CA ILE A 203 16.15 -14.59 -4.57
C ILE A 203 15.89 -16.09 -4.76
N GLU A 204 14.76 -16.49 -5.36
CA GLU A 204 14.45 -17.91 -5.59
C GLU A 204 15.50 -18.61 -6.47
N ASN A 205 15.91 -17.96 -7.56
CA ASN A 205 16.94 -18.46 -8.46
C ASN A 205 18.32 -18.53 -7.77
N LEU A 206 18.65 -17.54 -6.93
CA LEU A 206 19.88 -17.51 -6.14
C LEU A 206 19.94 -18.68 -5.16
N ILE A 207 18.84 -18.99 -4.46
CA ILE A 207 18.77 -20.16 -3.56
C ILE A 207 18.98 -21.46 -4.33
N GLN A 208 18.34 -21.62 -5.49
CA GLN A 208 18.53 -22.81 -6.32
C GLN A 208 19.96 -22.93 -6.85
N GLY A 209 20.58 -21.81 -7.22
CA GLY A 209 21.97 -21.76 -7.68
C GLY A 209 22.98 -22.19 -6.62
N VAL A 210 22.78 -21.80 -5.35
CA VAL A 210 23.65 -22.19 -4.22
C VAL A 210 23.75 -23.71 -4.04
N ALA A 211 22.70 -24.47 -4.38
CA ALA A 211 22.69 -25.93 -4.27
C ALA A 211 23.53 -26.66 -5.34
N SER A 212 23.96 -25.94 -6.38
CA SER A 212 24.73 -26.50 -7.50
C SER A 212 26.24 -26.26 -7.41
N ILE A 213 26.69 -25.59 -6.35
CA ILE A 213 28.09 -25.15 -6.19
C ILE A 213 28.94 -26.27 -5.59
N ASP A 214 30.07 -26.56 -6.22
CA ASP A 214 31.11 -27.49 -5.76
C ASP A 214 32.04 -26.84 -4.72
N ALA A 215 32.86 -27.65 -4.03
CA ALA A 215 33.71 -27.19 -2.93
C ALA A 215 34.73 -26.09 -3.31
N ASP A 216 35.02 -25.92 -4.61
CA ASP A 216 35.93 -24.90 -5.14
C ASP A 216 35.21 -23.57 -5.49
N GLY A 217 33.87 -23.55 -5.44
CA GLY A 217 33.03 -22.40 -5.77
C GLY A 217 32.73 -21.42 -4.62
N ALA A 218 33.58 -21.36 -3.58
CA ALA A 218 33.38 -20.54 -2.38
C ALA A 218 33.04 -19.07 -2.69
N THR A 219 33.77 -18.46 -3.63
CA THR A 219 33.58 -17.06 -4.03
C THR A 219 32.24 -16.85 -4.76
N THR A 220 31.79 -17.83 -5.54
CA THR A 220 30.48 -17.84 -6.20
C THR A 220 29.35 -17.98 -5.16
N MET A 221 29.55 -18.80 -4.13
CA MET A 221 28.58 -18.94 -3.03
C MET A 221 28.47 -17.65 -2.21
N ILE A 222 29.60 -16.99 -1.92
CA ILE A 222 29.64 -15.71 -1.19
C ILE A 222 28.90 -14.61 -1.94
N THR A 223 29.14 -14.48 -3.25
CA THR A 223 28.45 -13.48 -4.08
C THR A 223 26.94 -13.74 -4.15
N HIS A 224 26.51 -15.00 -4.29
CA HIS A 224 25.08 -15.33 -4.23
C HIS A 224 24.45 -15.05 -2.86
N LEU A 225 25.14 -15.38 -1.76
CA LEU A 225 24.64 -15.14 -0.40
C LEU A 225 24.58 -13.65 -0.04
N ASP A 226 25.57 -12.85 -0.44
CA ASP A 226 25.60 -11.39 -0.19
C ASP A 226 24.50 -10.67 -0.97
N ASN A 227 24.30 -11.04 -2.24
CA ASN A 227 23.20 -10.53 -3.07
C ASN A 227 21.85 -10.91 -2.45
N LEU A 228 21.69 -12.16 -2.04
CA LEU A 228 20.46 -12.64 -1.42
C LEU A 228 20.16 -11.95 -0.08
N ALA A 229 21.17 -11.75 0.77
CA ALA A 229 21.05 -11.02 2.03
C ALA A 229 20.60 -9.58 1.80
N THR A 230 21.17 -8.92 0.79
CA THR A 230 20.86 -7.54 0.43
C THR A 230 19.44 -7.41 -0.12
N GLU A 231 19.04 -8.27 -1.05
CA GLU A 231 17.70 -8.29 -1.63
C GLU A 231 16.63 -8.60 -0.57
N ALA A 232 16.87 -9.60 0.29
CA ALA A 232 15.97 -9.96 1.38
C ALA A 232 15.77 -8.82 2.38
N LYS A 233 16.86 -8.11 2.74
CA LYS A 233 16.80 -6.93 3.62
C LYS A 233 15.97 -5.81 2.98
N GLN A 234 16.13 -5.57 1.69
CA GLN A 234 15.38 -4.53 0.99
C GLN A 234 13.88 -4.85 0.92
N VAL A 235 13.53 -6.10 0.57
CA VAL A 235 12.13 -6.56 0.55
C VAL A 235 11.50 -6.45 1.95
N LYS A 236 12.22 -6.86 3.00
CA LYS A 236 11.79 -6.74 4.39
C LYS A 236 11.46 -5.30 4.78
N ARG A 237 12.37 -4.36 4.48
CA ARG A 237 12.18 -2.94 4.81
C ARG A 237 10.97 -2.38 4.06
N GLN A 238 10.81 -2.72 2.79
CA GLN A 238 9.64 -2.30 2.02
C GLN A 238 8.34 -2.84 2.61
N HIS A 239 8.27 -4.14 2.90
CA HIS A 239 7.06 -4.76 3.46
C HIS A 239 6.70 -4.17 4.82
N LYS A 240 7.68 -3.92 5.70
CA LYS A 240 7.45 -3.23 6.98
C LYS A 240 6.87 -1.83 6.78
N LEU A 241 7.45 -1.03 5.90
CA LEU A 241 6.98 0.32 5.61
C LEU A 241 5.57 0.31 4.99
N LEU A 242 5.31 -0.59 4.05
CA LEU A 242 3.97 -0.72 3.45
C LEU A 242 2.93 -1.18 4.46
N LYS A 243 3.28 -2.10 5.37
CA LYS A 243 2.41 -2.52 6.47
C LYS A 243 2.08 -1.33 7.39
N SER A 244 3.04 -0.44 7.69
CA SER A 244 2.80 0.71 8.57
C SER A 244 1.99 1.84 7.93
N LEU A 245 2.07 2.00 6.60
CA LEU A 245 1.25 2.95 5.84
C LEU A 245 -0.16 2.42 5.55
N ARG A 246 -0.39 1.10 5.64
CA ARG A 246 -1.67 0.49 5.31
C ARG A 246 -2.64 0.56 6.49
N PHE A 247 -3.86 1.02 6.23
CA PHE A 247 -4.99 0.90 7.15
C PHE A 247 -6.11 0.03 6.53
N PRO A 248 -7.00 -0.58 7.34
CA PRO A 248 -7.95 -1.59 6.84
C PRO A 248 -8.86 -1.12 5.70
N THR A 249 -9.32 0.14 5.74
CA THR A 249 -10.31 0.69 4.80
C THR A 249 -9.71 1.46 3.61
N ILE A 250 -8.39 1.34 3.39
CA ILE A 250 -7.63 2.10 2.38
C ILE A 250 -8.15 1.95 0.94
N ARG A 251 -8.77 0.80 0.62
CA ARG A 251 -9.36 0.53 -0.71
C ARG A 251 -10.87 0.61 -0.77
N GLN A 252 -11.53 0.70 0.38
CA GLN A 252 -12.98 0.50 0.46
C GLN A 252 -13.73 1.55 -0.36
N ARG A 253 -13.35 2.84 -0.23
CA ARG A 253 -14.00 3.91 -0.99
C ARG A 253 -13.80 3.75 -2.50
N HIS A 254 -12.57 3.53 -2.96
CA HIS A 254 -12.28 3.31 -4.38
C HIS A 254 -13.08 2.12 -4.96
N SER A 255 -13.17 1.02 -4.20
CA SER A 255 -13.90 -0.18 -4.61
C SER A 255 -15.42 0.03 -4.62
N ALA A 256 -15.94 0.92 -3.77
CA ALA A 256 -17.36 1.26 -3.70
C ALA A 256 -17.81 2.23 -4.80
N ILE A 257 -16.88 2.93 -5.47
CA ILE A 257 -17.22 3.75 -6.64
C ILE A 257 -17.62 2.83 -7.78
N MET A 258 -18.85 2.99 -8.27
CA MET A 258 -19.36 2.24 -9.40
C MET A 258 -18.47 2.44 -10.62
N GLU A 259 -18.28 1.37 -11.39
CA GLU A 259 -17.64 1.50 -12.69
C GLU A 259 -18.47 2.43 -13.58
N HIS A 260 -17.78 3.23 -14.40
CA HIS A 260 -18.46 4.05 -15.38
C HIS A 260 -19.27 3.16 -16.36
N HIS A 261 -20.25 3.77 -17.02
CA HIS A 261 -20.91 3.11 -18.12
C HIS A 261 -19.99 3.11 -19.35
N LYS A 262 -19.91 2.00 -20.09
CA LYS A 262 -18.94 1.83 -21.20
C LYS A 262 -19.00 2.93 -22.25
N ALA A 263 -20.17 3.54 -22.43
CA ALA A 263 -20.40 4.61 -23.40
C ALA A 263 -20.10 6.03 -22.88
N THR A 264 -19.51 6.20 -21.68
CA THR A 264 -19.39 7.52 -21.02
C THR A 264 -17.94 7.99 -20.87
N PHE A 265 -17.75 9.30 -20.67
CA PHE A 265 -16.48 9.98 -20.39
C PHE A 265 -15.39 9.94 -21.47
N GLN A 266 -15.56 9.22 -22.58
CA GLN A 266 -14.52 9.15 -23.61
C GLN A 266 -14.19 10.51 -24.25
N TRP A 267 -15.15 11.44 -24.20
CA TRP A 267 -14.97 12.82 -24.63
C TRP A 267 -13.83 13.55 -23.91
N ILE A 268 -13.42 13.12 -22.71
CA ILE A 268 -12.39 13.81 -21.93
C ILE A 268 -11.01 13.80 -22.59
N PHE A 269 -10.71 12.75 -23.38
CA PHE A 269 -9.43 12.61 -24.07
C PHE A 269 -9.44 13.19 -25.50
N THR A 270 -10.63 13.32 -26.10
CA THR A 270 -10.80 13.75 -27.49
C THR A 270 -11.19 15.21 -27.62
N SER A 271 -11.87 15.77 -26.61
CA SER A 271 -12.37 17.14 -26.66
C SER A 271 -11.28 18.14 -26.27
N THR A 272 -10.99 19.06 -27.18
CA THR A 272 -10.12 20.22 -26.94
C THR A 272 -10.71 21.19 -25.94
N GLU A 273 -12.04 21.18 -25.73
CA GLU A 273 -12.73 22.09 -24.80
C GLU A 273 -12.39 21.80 -23.33
N THR A 274 -11.91 20.60 -23.02
CA THR A 274 -11.63 20.17 -21.64
C THR A 274 -10.22 20.51 -21.19
N GLY A 275 -9.29 20.68 -22.13
CA GLY A 275 -7.85 20.84 -21.86
C GLY A 275 -7.18 19.66 -21.14
N PHE A 276 -7.89 18.55 -20.88
CA PHE A 276 -7.36 17.48 -20.02
C PHE A 276 -6.21 16.72 -20.69
N GLY A 277 -6.34 16.37 -21.97
CA GLY A 277 -5.27 15.71 -22.72
C GLY A 277 -4.00 16.56 -22.82
N GLU A 278 -4.16 17.86 -23.08
CA GLU A 278 -3.05 18.83 -23.11
C GLU A 278 -2.40 19.00 -21.73
N TRP A 279 -3.22 19.08 -20.68
CA TRP A 279 -2.71 19.11 -19.32
C TRP A 279 -1.90 17.85 -18.99
N LEU A 280 -2.35 16.65 -19.40
CA LEU A 280 -1.61 15.41 -19.15
C LEU A 280 -0.24 15.39 -19.84
N GLU A 281 -0.14 15.90 -21.07
CA GLU A 281 1.07 15.82 -21.90
C GLU A 281 2.08 16.94 -21.63
N SER A 282 1.59 18.17 -21.40
CA SER A 282 2.44 19.38 -21.35
C SER A 282 2.11 20.37 -20.23
N GLY A 283 0.95 20.27 -19.58
CA GLY A 283 0.59 21.17 -18.48
C GLY A 283 1.44 20.98 -17.22
N ASP A 284 1.05 21.63 -16.14
CA ASP A 284 1.67 21.50 -14.82
C ASP A 284 0.64 21.75 -13.70
N GLY A 285 1.05 21.51 -12.45
CA GLY A 285 0.26 21.83 -11.27
C GLY A 285 -1.11 21.16 -11.21
N PHE A 286 -2.14 21.97 -10.99
CA PHE A 286 -3.51 21.50 -10.73
C PHE A 286 -4.35 21.39 -12.01
N PHE A 287 -5.15 20.33 -12.09
CA PHE A 287 -6.34 20.22 -12.93
C PHE A 287 -7.57 20.11 -12.04
N TRP A 288 -8.55 21.00 -12.20
CA TRP A 288 -9.74 21.01 -11.34
C TRP A 288 -11.00 20.48 -12.03
N VAL A 289 -11.51 19.35 -11.54
CA VAL A 289 -12.81 18.80 -11.90
C VAL A 289 -13.86 19.32 -10.93
N LYS A 290 -14.59 20.36 -11.31
CA LYS A 290 -15.68 20.90 -10.50
C LYS A 290 -17.04 20.37 -10.95
N GLY A 291 -17.97 20.32 -10.01
CA GLY A 291 -19.36 20.06 -10.37
C GLY A 291 -20.32 19.77 -9.22
N LYS A 292 -21.60 19.71 -9.56
CA LYS A 292 -22.71 19.47 -8.62
C LYS A 292 -22.64 18.12 -7.90
N ALA A 293 -23.36 18.00 -6.80
CA ALA A 293 -23.55 16.71 -6.14
C ALA A 293 -24.27 15.74 -7.09
N GLY A 294 -23.78 14.51 -7.19
CA GLY A 294 -24.38 13.49 -8.06
C GLY A 294 -24.12 13.64 -9.56
N SER A 295 -23.25 14.56 -10.01
CA SER A 295 -22.88 14.71 -11.43
C SER A 295 -21.91 13.65 -11.97
N GLY A 296 -21.39 12.76 -11.11
CA GLY A 296 -20.50 11.67 -11.51
C GLY A 296 -19.00 11.93 -11.31
N LYS A 297 -18.60 12.98 -10.57
CA LYS A 297 -17.19 13.34 -10.33
C LYS A 297 -16.32 12.16 -9.85
N SER A 298 -16.73 11.44 -8.80
CA SER A 298 -15.94 10.30 -8.30
C SER A 298 -15.80 9.19 -9.34
N THR A 299 -16.83 8.96 -10.15
CA THR A 299 -16.80 7.99 -11.25
C THR A 299 -15.82 8.44 -12.33
N LEU A 300 -15.85 9.72 -12.72
CA LEU A 300 -14.87 10.30 -13.65
C LEU A 300 -13.45 10.22 -13.08
N MET A 301 -13.22 10.62 -11.83
CA MET A 301 -11.89 10.57 -11.20
C MET A 301 -11.31 9.16 -11.15
N LYS A 302 -12.14 8.15 -10.85
CA LYS A 302 -11.74 6.74 -10.90
C LYS A 302 -11.41 6.30 -12.32
N PHE A 303 -12.24 6.67 -13.29
CA PHE A 303 -11.97 6.41 -14.71
C PHE A 303 -10.63 7.01 -15.12
N LEU A 304 -10.41 8.31 -14.88
CA LEU A 304 -9.18 9.01 -15.24
C LEU A 304 -7.93 8.39 -14.62
N ALA A 305 -7.99 8.01 -13.33
CA ALA A 305 -6.86 7.44 -12.61
C ALA A 305 -6.43 6.05 -13.11
N THR A 306 -7.31 5.33 -13.82
CA THR A 306 -7.10 3.93 -14.22
C THR A 306 -7.16 3.69 -15.73
N HIS A 307 -7.42 4.73 -16.54
CA HIS A 307 -7.57 4.59 -17.98
C HIS A 307 -6.22 4.56 -18.71
N ASP A 308 -6.09 3.68 -19.70
CA ASP A 308 -4.86 3.48 -20.49
C ASP A 308 -4.41 4.77 -21.20
N GLU A 309 -5.37 5.56 -21.72
CA GLU A 309 -5.07 6.83 -22.40
C GLU A 309 -4.40 7.85 -21.46
N THR A 310 -4.79 7.87 -20.17
CA THR A 310 -4.10 8.69 -19.16
C THR A 310 -2.65 8.24 -19.03
N GLU A 311 -2.40 6.94 -18.93
CA GLU A 311 -1.05 6.38 -18.80
C GLU A 311 -0.19 6.71 -20.04
N ILE A 312 -0.76 6.57 -21.25
CA ILE A 312 -0.09 6.87 -22.52
C ILE A 312 0.34 8.34 -22.57
N ARG A 313 -0.56 9.26 -22.24
CA ARG A 313 -0.29 10.71 -22.28
C ARG A 313 0.70 11.15 -21.20
N LEU A 314 0.58 10.59 -20.01
CA LEU A 314 1.55 10.83 -18.94
C LEU A 314 2.96 10.32 -19.28
N LYS A 315 3.10 9.20 -20.01
CA LYS A 315 4.41 8.72 -20.51
C LYS A 315 5.08 9.75 -21.42
N THR A 316 4.30 10.46 -22.24
CA THR A 316 4.79 11.57 -23.08
C THR A 316 5.33 12.70 -22.21
N TRP A 317 4.59 13.12 -21.18
CA TRP A 317 5.05 14.12 -20.22
C TRP A 317 6.32 13.70 -19.48
N GLY A 318 6.41 12.44 -19.05
CA GLY A 318 7.58 11.88 -18.36
C GLY A 318 8.85 11.81 -19.21
N LYS A 319 8.78 11.98 -20.54
CA LYS A 319 9.94 12.02 -21.46
C LYS A 319 10.91 10.84 -21.27
N GLY A 320 10.36 9.64 -21.11
CA GLY A 320 11.12 8.40 -20.89
C GLY A 320 11.52 8.14 -19.43
N GLN A 321 11.21 9.05 -18.50
CA GLN A 321 11.30 8.80 -17.07
C GLN A 321 10.08 8.02 -16.56
N LYS A 322 10.22 7.40 -15.38
CA LYS A 322 9.15 6.61 -14.79
C LYS A 322 8.07 7.54 -14.22
N VAL A 323 6.84 7.33 -14.66
CA VAL A 323 5.66 8.07 -14.16
C VAL A 323 4.86 7.17 -13.24
N VAL A 324 4.49 7.69 -12.07
CA VAL A 324 3.71 6.96 -11.06
C VAL A 324 2.39 7.67 -10.83
N THR A 325 1.31 6.93 -11.04
CA THR A 325 -0.04 7.38 -10.74
C THR A 325 -0.47 6.88 -9.37
N ALA A 326 -1.04 7.75 -8.54
CA ALA A 326 -1.68 7.37 -7.29
C ALA A 326 -3.00 8.12 -7.13
N SER A 327 -3.92 7.56 -6.36
CA SER A 327 -5.25 8.17 -6.17
C SER A 327 -5.75 8.07 -4.74
N HIS A 328 -6.52 9.08 -4.32
CA HIS A 328 -7.22 9.08 -3.05
C HIS A 328 -8.64 9.63 -3.25
N PHE A 329 -9.59 9.01 -2.56
CA PHE A 329 -11.01 9.37 -2.67
C PHE A 329 -11.52 9.64 -1.27
N PHE A 330 -11.80 10.91 -0.99
CA PHE A 330 -12.43 11.27 0.26
C PHE A 330 -13.84 10.69 0.34
N TRP A 331 -14.27 10.39 1.56
CA TRP A 331 -15.61 9.92 1.84
C TRP A 331 -16.12 10.40 3.19
N ASN A 332 -16.97 11.42 3.21
CA ASN A 332 -17.49 12.00 4.45
C ASN A 332 -18.33 10.99 5.25
N ALA A 333 -19.08 10.12 4.55
CA ALA A 333 -19.84 9.03 5.16
C ALA A 333 -18.99 7.79 5.50
N GLY A 334 -17.69 7.85 5.23
CA GLY A 334 -16.73 6.80 5.55
C GLY A 334 -16.13 6.92 6.95
N THR A 335 -15.14 6.05 7.18
CA THR A 335 -14.32 6.03 8.41
C THR A 335 -13.54 7.35 8.60
N PRO A 336 -13.07 7.67 9.81
CA PRO A 336 -12.24 8.85 10.05
C PRO A 336 -11.03 8.95 9.10
N MET A 337 -10.40 7.81 8.77
CA MET A 337 -9.29 7.74 7.83
C MET A 337 -9.68 8.11 6.39
N GLN A 338 -10.94 7.97 5.99
CA GLN A 338 -11.38 8.31 4.63
C GLN A 338 -11.74 9.78 4.45
N LYS A 339 -11.63 10.59 5.51
CA LYS A 339 -11.99 12.02 5.50
C LYS A 339 -10.95 12.91 6.16
N SER A 340 -9.73 12.41 6.38
CA SER A 340 -8.62 13.11 7.04
C SER A 340 -7.37 13.24 6.15
N LEU A 341 -6.46 14.14 6.51
CA LEU A 341 -5.16 14.27 5.85
C LEU A 341 -4.27 13.05 6.07
N THR A 342 -4.29 12.47 7.28
CA THR A 342 -3.59 11.23 7.61
C THR A 342 -3.92 10.14 6.59
N GLY A 343 -5.21 9.97 6.28
CA GLY A 343 -5.67 9.02 5.28
C GLY A 343 -5.21 9.33 3.86
N LEU A 344 -5.27 10.59 3.44
CA LEU A 344 -4.74 11.04 2.16
C LEU A 344 -3.25 10.72 2.04
N PHE A 345 -2.45 11.15 3.02
CA PHE A 345 -1.00 10.99 3.00
C PHE A 345 -0.60 9.52 3.02
N GLN A 346 -1.16 8.71 3.93
CA GLN A 346 -0.89 7.28 3.97
C GLN A 346 -1.31 6.58 2.67
N THR A 347 -2.46 6.93 2.09
CA THR A 347 -2.94 6.33 0.84
C THR A 347 -2.01 6.59 -0.34
N ILE A 348 -1.56 7.85 -0.51
CA ILE A 348 -0.66 8.23 -1.60
C ILE A 348 0.74 7.66 -1.37
N LEU A 349 1.30 7.81 -0.15
CA LEU A 349 2.62 7.26 0.18
C LEU A 349 2.66 5.74 0.03
N TYR A 350 1.60 5.03 0.44
CA TYR A 350 1.48 3.58 0.25
C TYR A 350 1.57 3.21 -1.25
N GLN A 351 0.78 3.88 -2.10
CA GLN A 351 0.76 3.60 -3.54
C GLN A 351 2.09 3.93 -4.22
N VAL A 352 2.73 5.04 -3.83
CA VAL A 352 4.01 5.47 -4.37
C VAL A 352 5.14 4.52 -3.96
N VAL A 353 5.31 4.22 -2.68
CA VAL A 353 6.38 3.34 -2.16
C VAL A 353 6.20 1.90 -2.61
N LYS A 354 4.97 1.46 -2.83
CA LYS A 354 4.64 0.14 -3.41
C LYS A 354 5.28 -0.04 -4.79
N VAL A 355 5.33 1.03 -5.60
CA VAL A 355 5.84 1.03 -6.98
C VAL A 355 7.30 1.50 -7.06
N CYS A 356 7.75 2.34 -6.13
CA CYS A 356 9.10 2.93 -6.08
C CYS A 356 9.84 2.57 -4.77
N PRO A 357 10.46 1.38 -4.69
CA PRO A 357 11.28 0.98 -3.55
C PRO A 357 12.46 1.94 -3.27
N GLU A 358 12.92 2.68 -4.26
CA GLU A 358 13.95 3.72 -4.14
C GLU A 358 13.58 4.85 -3.16
N LEU A 359 12.29 5.01 -2.83
CA LEU A 359 11.80 6.03 -1.91
C LEU A 359 11.72 5.57 -0.45
N ILE A 360 11.99 4.29 -0.16
CA ILE A 360 11.86 3.71 1.18
C ILE A 360 12.72 4.48 2.18
N ASP A 361 14.00 4.71 1.87
CA ASP A 361 14.93 5.38 2.78
C ASP A 361 14.48 6.81 3.06
N MET A 362 14.09 7.56 2.03
CA MET A 362 13.57 8.93 2.16
C MET A 362 12.36 9.01 3.11
N VAL A 363 11.42 8.08 2.97
CA VAL A 363 10.19 8.04 3.77
C VAL A 363 10.48 7.61 5.21
N ILE A 364 11.39 6.65 5.43
CA ILE A 364 11.77 6.20 6.78
C ILE A 364 12.51 7.32 7.53
N GLU A 365 13.36 8.08 6.85
CA GLU A 365 14.09 9.21 7.43
C GLU A 365 13.18 10.37 7.88
N CYS A 366 11.92 10.41 7.44
CA CYS A 366 10.93 11.37 7.93
C CYS A 366 10.39 11.03 9.31
N ARG A 367 10.61 9.79 9.79
CA ARG A 367 10.13 9.38 11.11
C ARG A 367 11.02 9.93 12.21
N LYS A 368 10.42 10.29 13.34
CA LYS A 368 11.13 10.76 14.54
C LYS A 368 12.14 9.72 15.04
N ASP A 369 11.82 8.43 14.89
CA ASP A 369 12.74 7.31 15.11
C ASP A 369 12.82 6.42 13.84
N PRO A 370 13.94 6.46 13.09
CA PRO A 370 14.13 5.70 11.86
C PRO A 370 14.54 4.23 12.09
N SER A 371 14.56 3.74 13.33
CA SER A 371 14.94 2.36 13.63
C SER A 371 13.94 1.33 13.10
N ASP A 372 14.45 0.20 12.60
CA ASP A 372 13.64 -0.91 12.04
C ASP A 372 12.68 -1.55 13.07
N LEU A 373 12.91 -1.32 14.37
CA LEU A 373 12.09 -1.79 15.49
C LEU A 373 10.81 -0.96 15.63
N MET A 374 10.88 0.34 15.37
CA MET A 374 9.75 1.25 15.57
C MET A 374 8.89 1.40 14.32
N LEU A 375 9.21 0.76 13.19
CA LEU A 375 8.40 0.83 11.95
C LEU A 375 7.00 0.23 12.12
N ALA A 376 6.73 -0.47 13.24
CA ALA A 376 5.41 -0.97 13.60
C ALA A 376 4.53 0.06 14.34
N GLU A 377 5.11 1.16 14.83
CA GLU A 377 4.36 2.21 15.54
C GLU A 377 3.50 3.05 14.58
N PRO A 378 2.35 3.58 15.06
CA PRO A 378 1.51 4.49 14.29
C PRO A 378 2.28 5.73 13.83
N TRP A 379 1.91 6.22 12.65
CA TRP A 379 2.46 7.45 12.09
C TRP A 379 1.91 8.69 12.78
N ASP A 380 2.77 9.67 13.02
CA ASP A 380 2.39 11.01 13.43
C ASP A 380 2.00 11.86 12.21
N ASP A 381 1.04 12.77 12.38
CA ASP A 381 0.53 13.60 11.28
C ASP A 381 1.62 14.49 10.67
N ASP A 382 2.56 15.00 11.47
CA ASP A 382 3.68 15.80 10.97
C ASP A 382 4.69 14.94 10.19
N GLU A 383 4.95 13.71 10.63
CA GLU A 383 5.83 12.78 9.91
C GLU A 383 5.28 12.47 8.52
N LEU A 384 3.97 12.17 8.43
CA LEU A 384 3.29 11.92 7.16
C LEU A 384 3.28 13.15 6.27
N ARG A 385 3.01 14.33 6.84
CA ARG A 385 3.03 15.59 6.10
C ARG A 385 4.41 15.86 5.52
N ILE A 386 5.48 15.68 6.30
CA ILE A 386 6.86 15.87 5.85
C ILE A 386 7.20 14.87 4.74
N ALA A 387 6.88 13.58 4.93
CA ALA A 387 7.13 12.54 3.93
C ALA A 387 6.37 12.83 2.61
N PHE A 388 5.11 13.25 2.72
CA PHE A 388 4.29 13.63 1.58
C PHE A 388 4.88 14.84 0.83
N GLN A 389 5.27 15.90 1.54
CA GLN A 389 5.89 17.07 0.95
C GLN A 389 7.26 16.77 0.33
N ARG A 390 8.07 15.87 0.91
CA ARG A 390 9.36 15.50 0.32
C ARG A 390 9.26 14.91 -1.08
N LEU A 391 8.09 14.39 -1.49
CA LEU A 391 7.86 13.96 -2.88
C LEU A 391 8.11 15.08 -3.90
N SER A 392 7.86 16.36 -3.54
CA SER A 392 8.10 17.50 -4.44
C SER A 392 9.57 17.84 -4.66
N SER A 393 10.46 17.31 -3.81
CA SER A 393 11.89 17.68 -3.76
C SER A 393 12.82 16.57 -4.28
N LEU A 394 12.29 15.64 -5.08
CA LEU A 394 13.01 14.47 -5.59
C LEU A 394 13.77 14.75 -6.91
N GLU A 395 14.32 15.95 -7.09
CA GLU A 395 14.95 16.40 -8.35
C GLU A 395 16.09 15.47 -8.84
N SER A 396 16.71 14.71 -7.94
CA SER A 396 17.78 13.76 -8.26
C SER A 396 17.29 12.40 -8.79
N LEU A 397 15.98 12.11 -8.72
CA LEU A 397 15.40 10.85 -9.17
C LEU A 397 14.63 11.05 -10.48
N PRO A 398 14.73 10.11 -11.46
CA PRO A 398 13.99 10.17 -12.71
C PRO A 398 12.54 9.71 -12.50
N LEU A 399 11.81 10.39 -11.62
CA LEU A 399 10.45 10.08 -11.20
C LEU A 399 9.53 11.28 -11.43
N HIS A 400 8.38 10.99 -12.02
CA HIS A 400 7.27 11.92 -12.18
C HIS A 400 6.03 11.34 -11.50
N PHE A 401 5.19 12.19 -10.92
CA PHE A 401 4.00 11.78 -10.19
C PHE A 401 2.75 12.45 -10.73
N CYS A 402 1.68 11.68 -10.91
CA CYS A 402 0.35 12.22 -11.19
C CYS A 402 -0.63 11.72 -10.13
N PHE A 403 -1.17 12.61 -9.30
CA PHE A 403 -2.09 12.25 -8.25
C PHE A 403 -3.53 12.66 -8.57
N PHE A 404 -4.46 11.73 -8.38
CA PHE A 404 -5.90 11.97 -8.52
C PHE A 404 -6.54 12.02 -7.13
N ILE A 405 -7.02 13.19 -6.71
CA ILE A 405 -7.59 13.40 -5.37
C ILE A 405 -9.04 13.83 -5.50
N ASP A 406 -9.97 12.91 -5.25
CA ASP A 406 -11.40 13.13 -5.40
C ASP A 406 -12.06 13.60 -4.09
N GLY A 407 -12.96 14.58 -4.21
CA GLY A 407 -13.86 14.99 -3.14
C GLY A 407 -13.20 15.87 -2.07
N LEU A 408 -12.44 16.90 -2.45
CA LEU A 408 -11.84 17.80 -1.46
C LEU A 408 -12.87 18.44 -0.52
N ASP A 409 -14.13 18.64 -0.98
CA ASP A 409 -15.24 19.12 -0.15
C ASP A 409 -15.74 18.11 0.89
N GLU A 410 -15.32 16.85 0.79
CA GLU A 410 -15.63 15.79 1.75
C GLU A 410 -14.59 15.67 2.88
N TYR A 411 -13.50 16.45 2.82
CA TYR A 411 -12.55 16.57 3.91
C TYR A 411 -13.21 17.16 5.15
N THR A 412 -13.05 16.47 6.28
CA THR A 412 -13.44 16.97 7.60
C THR A 412 -12.17 17.03 8.44
N ALA A 413 -11.78 18.20 8.94
CA ALA A 413 -10.57 18.43 9.73
C ALA A 413 -10.57 17.74 11.11
N GLY A 414 -10.84 16.43 11.14
CA GLY A 414 -11.08 15.65 12.35
C GLY A 414 -12.42 15.98 13.03
N LYS A 415 -12.53 15.67 14.34
CA LYS A 415 -13.74 15.83 15.17
C LYS A 415 -14.25 17.28 15.30
N GLN A 416 -13.59 18.27 14.71
CA GLN A 416 -13.93 19.69 14.76
C GLN A 416 -14.69 20.11 13.48
N ARG A 417 -15.76 20.89 13.64
CA ARG A 417 -16.55 21.43 12.52
C ARG A 417 -15.68 22.31 11.62
N TYR A 418 -15.96 22.24 10.32
CA TYR A 418 -15.49 23.13 9.26
C TYR A 418 -15.38 24.59 9.74
N THR A 419 -14.16 25.13 9.79
CA THR A 419 -13.86 26.52 10.17
C THR A 419 -14.02 27.51 9.01
N GLY A 420 -14.41 27.04 7.82
CA GLY A 420 -14.57 27.87 6.63
C GLY A 420 -13.34 27.91 5.71
N THR A 421 -12.17 27.48 6.18
CA THR A 421 -10.93 27.47 5.38
C THR A 421 -10.42 26.04 5.21
N PHE A 422 -10.10 25.65 3.97
CA PHE A 422 -9.47 24.37 3.65
C PHE A 422 -7.94 24.46 3.68
N GLU A 423 -7.37 25.40 4.45
CA GLU A 423 -5.97 25.76 4.33
C GLU A 423 -5.02 24.62 4.73
N GLU A 424 -5.38 23.85 5.76
CA GLU A 424 -4.63 22.65 6.16
C GLU A 424 -4.57 21.59 5.05
N LEU A 425 -5.63 21.50 4.23
CA LEU A 425 -5.71 20.61 3.07
C LEU A 425 -4.98 21.19 1.86
N LEU A 426 -5.19 22.47 1.56
CA LEU A 426 -4.66 23.10 0.37
C LEU A 426 -3.14 23.37 0.47
N ALA A 427 -2.63 23.76 1.64
CA ALA A 427 -1.21 24.04 1.84
C ALA A 427 -0.27 22.91 1.39
N PRO A 428 -0.42 21.64 1.83
CA PRO A 428 0.43 20.55 1.34
C PRO A 428 0.23 20.25 -0.15
N LEU A 429 -0.98 20.41 -0.69
CA LEU A 429 -1.24 20.21 -2.11
C LEU A 429 -0.55 21.27 -2.98
N ARG A 430 -0.52 22.54 -2.55
CA ARG A 430 0.20 23.61 -3.25
C ARG A 430 1.70 23.34 -3.32
N VAL A 431 2.28 22.83 -2.24
CA VAL A 431 3.70 22.44 -2.22
C VAL A 431 3.98 21.39 -3.27
N LEU A 432 3.15 20.35 -3.37
CA LEU A 432 3.28 19.35 -4.43
C LEU A 432 3.10 19.95 -5.83
N ALA A 433 2.05 20.73 -6.06
CA ALA A 433 1.74 21.32 -7.36
C ALA A 433 2.82 22.31 -7.87
N SER A 434 3.62 22.88 -6.97
CA SER A 434 4.76 23.73 -7.35
C SER A 434 5.95 22.96 -7.94
N SER A 435 5.98 21.63 -7.81
CA SER A 435 7.02 20.80 -8.39
C SER A 435 6.73 20.51 -9.86
N PRO A 436 7.69 20.71 -10.78
CA PRO A 436 7.49 20.40 -12.20
C PRO A 436 7.33 18.90 -12.46
N SER A 437 7.76 18.05 -11.51
CA SER A 437 7.64 16.60 -11.59
C SER A 437 6.32 16.07 -11.04
N ILE A 438 5.39 16.94 -10.60
CA ILE A 438 4.12 16.53 -9.98
C ILE A 438 2.93 17.22 -10.64
N LYS A 439 1.94 16.40 -10.98
CA LYS A 439 0.60 16.81 -11.43
C LYS A 439 -0.45 16.42 -10.40
N LEU A 440 -1.42 17.30 -10.16
CA LEU A 440 -2.55 17.04 -9.27
C LEU A 440 -3.88 17.23 -10.02
N CYS A 441 -4.59 16.15 -10.29
CA CYS A 441 -6.00 16.23 -10.70
C CYS A 441 -6.85 16.17 -9.45
N VAL A 442 -7.60 17.23 -9.16
CA VAL A 442 -8.43 17.34 -7.95
C VAL A 442 -9.88 17.53 -8.30
N SER A 443 -10.79 16.98 -7.50
CA SER A 443 -12.23 17.20 -7.67
C SER A 443 -12.86 17.80 -6.43
N SER A 444 -13.87 18.66 -6.64
CA SER A 444 -14.70 19.17 -5.55
C SER A 444 -16.03 19.76 -6.04
N ARG A 445 -16.91 20.10 -5.10
CA ARG A 445 -17.99 21.06 -5.37
C ARG A 445 -17.43 22.48 -5.56
N PRO A 446 -18.10 23.34 -6.33
CA PRO A 446 -17.74 24.75 -6.49
C PRO A 446 -18.13 25.55 -5.23
N TRP A 447 -17.53 25.22 -4.09
CA TRP A 447 -17.65 26.03 -2.88
C TRP A 447 -16.69 27.22 -2.99
N ASN A 448 -17.08 28.37 -2.43
CA ASN A 448 -16.31 29.63 -2.53
C ASN A 448 -14.82 29.47 -2.22
N SER A 449 -14.45 28.61 -1.26
CA SER A 449 -13.06 28.35 -0.89
C SER A 449 -12.27 27.66 -2.01
N PHE A 450 -12.89 26.74 -2.76
CA PHE A 450 -12.28 26.07 -3.91
C PHE A 450 -12.34 26.93 -5.18
N ASP A 451 -13.42 27.68 -5.41
CA ASP A 451 -13.46 28.66 -6.52
C ASP A 451 -12.39 29.74 -6.37
N LYS A 452 -12.15 30.21 -5.14
CA LYS A 452 -11.07 31.17 -4.87
C LYS A 452 -9.69 30.60 -5.18
N GLU A 453 -9.48 29.31 -4.91
CA GLU A 453 -8.21 28.63 -5.12
C GLU A 453 -7.99 28.24 -6.59
N PHE A 454 -8.98 27.58 -7.18
CA PHE A 454 -8.86 26.88 -8.46
C PHE A 454 -9.59 27.57 -9.61
N GLY A 455 -10.50 28.52 -9.33
CA GLY A 455 -11.35 29.12 -10.36
C GLY A 455 -10.60 29.98 -11.39
N ARG A 456 -9.35 30.36 -11.10
CA ARG A 456 -8.45 31.08 -12.02
C ARG A 456 -7.44 30.18 -12.74
N LEU A 457 -7.47 28.87 -12.47
CA LEU A 457 -6.62 27.93 -13.18
C LEU A 457 -7.03 27.87 -14.66
N GLU A 458 -6.03 27.72 -15.51
CA GLU A 458 -6.21 27.40 -16.92
C GLU A 458 -6.88 26.03 -17.08
N TRP A 459 -6.41 25.04 -16.33
CA TRP A 459 -6.86 23.66 -16.41
C TRP A 459 -8.02 23.38 -15.45
N GLN A 460 -9.25 23.55 -15.94
CA GLN A 460 -10.46 23.21 -15.18
C GLN A 460 -11.59 22.77 -16.11
N LEU A 461 -12.49 21.92 -15.60
CA LEU A 461 -13.73 21.57 -16.28
C LEU A 461 -14.90 21.56 -15.32
N GLN A 462 -16.10 21.82 -15.84
CA GLN A 462 -17.36 21.71 -15.13
C GLN A 462 -18.16 20.51 -15.64
N LEU A 463 -18.31 19.49 -14.81
CA LEU A 463 -18.76 18.17 -15.27
C LEU A 463 -20.23 18.13 -15.72
N GLU A 464 -21.12 18.82 -15.03
CA GLU A 464 -22.54 18.86 -15.37
C GLU A 464 -22.83 19.42 -16.77
N ASP A 465 -21.93 20.24 -17.31
CA ASP A 465 -22.11 20.86 -18.64
C ASP A 465 -21.67 19.91 -19.77
N LEU A 466 -20.90 18.87 -19.44
CA LEU A 466 -20.25 17.97 -20.41
C LEU A 466 -20.87 16.57 -20.44
N THR A 467 -21.77 16.24 -19.51
CA THR A 467 -22.35 14.91 -19.36
C THR A 467 -23.66 14.68 -20.13
N ARG A 468 -24.11 15.67 -20.92
CA ARG A 468 -25.42 15.61 -21.60
C ARG A 468 -25.55 14.41 -22.54
N GLU A 469 -24.54 14.16 -23.38
CA GLU A 469 -24.56 13.07 -24.34
C GLU A 469 -24.37 11.70 -23.68
N ASP A 470 -23.55 11.65 -22.61
CA ASP A 470 -23.39 10.48 -21.76
C ASP A 470 -24.73 10.08 -21.11
N ILE A 471 -25.47 11.06 -20.58
CA ILE A 471 -26.81 10.86 -20.01
C ILE A 471 -27.78 10.33 -21.07
N ARG A 472 -27.78 10.92 -22.27
CA ARG A 472 -28.63 10.47 -23.38
C ARG A 472 -28.35 9.02 -23.76
N SER A 473 -27.08 8.67 -23.91
CA SER A 473 -26.64 7.31 -24.24
C SER A 473 -27.06 6.33 -23.14
N TYR A 474 -26.83 6.67 -21.87
CA TYR A 474 -27.24 5.85 -20.73
C TYR A 474 -28.75 5.61 -20.69
N VAL A 475 -29.57 6.66 -20.79
CA VAL A 475 -31.03 6.54 -20.72
C VAL A 475 -31.57 5.68 -21.87
N THR A 476 -31.07 5.92 -23.08
CA THR A 476 -31.50 5.20 -24.28
C THR A 476 -31.15 3.71 -24.19
N GLU A 477 -29.95 3.37 -23.71
CA GLU A 477 -29.53 1.97 -23.54
C GLU A 477 -30.33 1.26 -22.44
N GLN A 478 -30.51 1.91 -21.28
CA GLN A 478 -31.22 1.28 -20.15
C GLN A 478 -32.71 1.05 -20.44
N LEU A 479 -33.40 2.03 -21.01
CA LEU A 479 -34.80 1.87 -21.39
C LEU A 479 -34.93 0.97 -22.63
N GLY A 480 -34.04 1.11 -23.60
CA GLY A 480 -34.02 0.29 -24.81
C GLY A 480 -33.72 -1.18 -24.56
N ALA A 481 -33.08 -1.54 -23.44
CA ALA A 481 -32.88 -2.94 -23.05
C ALA A 481 -34.15 -3.62 -22.49
N ASP A 482 -35.17 -2.86 -22.09
CA ASP A 482 -36.41 -3.39 -21.54
C ASP A 482 -37.41 -3.76 -22.65
N GLN A 483 -37.86 -5.02 -22.66
CA GLN A 483 -38.74 -5.54 -23.71
C GLN A 483 -40.09 -4.79 -23.77
N LYS A 484 -40.67 -4.43 -22.63
CA LYS A 484 -41.95 -3.72 -22.61
C LYS A 484 -41.79 -2.30 -23.13
N PHE A 485 -40.68 -1.65 -22.81
CA PHE A 485 -40.38 -0.32 -23.37
C PHE A 485 -40.21 -0.39 -24.90
N GLN A 486 -39.55 -1.42 -25.43
CA GLN A 486 -39.44 -1.63 -26.88
C GLN A 486 -40.82 -1.81 -27.53
N GLU A 487 -41.69 -2.64 -26.94
CA GLU A 487 -43.06 -2.85 -27.42
C GLU A 487 -43.88 -1.56 -27.40
N LEU A 488 -43.82 -0.79 -26.30
CA LEU A 488 -44.46 0.52 -26.20
C LEU A 488 -43.92 1.49 -27.25
N SER A 489 -42.60 1.54 -27.44
CA SER A 489 -41.96 2.44 -28.40
C SER A 489 -42.30 2.10 -29.85
N ASN A 490 -42.54 0.82 -30.18
CA ASN A 490 -42.96 0.40 -31.51
C ASN A 490 -44.43 0.78 -31.78
N ASN A 491 -45.27 0.77 -30.75
CA ASN A 491 -46.70 1.04 -30.87
C ASN A 491 -47.06 2.53 -30.69
N ASN A 492 -46.21 3.30 -30.02
CA ASN A 492 -46.41 4.73 -29.79
C ASN A 492 -45.14 5.54 -30.10
N PRO A 493 -45.13 6.32 -31.21
CA PRO A 493 -44.00 7.18 -31.56
C PRO A 493 -43.61 8.18 -30.47
N GLN A 494 -44.52 8.59 -29.60
CA GLN A 494 -44.25 9.56 -28.53
C GLN A 494 -43.29 9.02 -27.45
N CYS A 495 -43.09 7.69 -27.37
CA CYS A 495 -42.12 7.10 -26.44
C CYS A 495 -40.69 7.60 -26.67
N SER A 496 -40.35 8.06 -27.89
CA SER A 496 -39.04 8.67 -28.16
C SER A 496 -38.81 9.99 -27.41
N GLU A 497 -39.87 10.63 -26.91
CA GLU A 497 -39.76 11.88 -26.15
C GLU A 497 -39.31 11.64 -24.70
N ILE A 498 -39.49 10.43 -24.16
CA ILE A 498 -39.16 10.12 -22.76
C ILE A 498 -37.66 10.30 -22.51
N PRO A 499 -36.74 9.68 -23.29
CA PRO A 499 -35.30 9.90 -23.12
C PRO A 499 -34.91 11.37 -23.22
N GLU A 500 -35.45 12.10 -24.20
CA GLU A 500 -35.13 13.52 -24.38
C GLU A 500 -35.58 14.39 -23.21
N THR A 501 -36.76 14.10 -22.66
CA THR A 501 -37.30 14.81 -21.49
C THR A 501 -36.40 14.59 -20.28
N ILE A 502 -35.91 13.36 -20.08
CA ILE A 502 -34.97 13.04 -18.99
C ILE A 502 -33.66 13.81 -19.19
N VAL A 503 -33.09 13.80 -20.40
CA VAL A 503 -31.82 14.51 -20.71
C VAL A 503 -31.95 16.01 -20.42
N GLN A 504 -33.06 16.62 -20.83
CA GLN A 504 -33.29 18.06 -20.62
C GLN A 504 -33.44 18.42 -19.13
N ARG A 505 -34.10 17.57 -18.35
CA ARG A 505 -34.39 17.81 -16.94
C ARG A 505 -33.25 17.40 -16.00
N ALA A 506 -32.30 16.59 -16.47
CA ALA A 506 -31.21 16.08 -15.65
C ALA A 506 -30.28 17.16 -15.09
N GLN A 507 -30.13 18.31 -15.76
CA GLN A 507 -29.21 19.39 -15.37
C GLN A 507 -27.78 18.90 -15.04
N GLY A 508 -27.33 17.83 -15.73
CA GLY A 508 -26.03 17.19 -15.52
C GLY A 508 -25.90 16.36 -14.23
N VAL A 509 -27.02 16.05 -13.56
CA VAL A 509 -27.03 15.27 -12.30
C VAL A 509 -27.33 13.79 -12.59
N PHE A 510 -26.28 13.01 -12.81
CA PHE A 510 -26.37 11.58 -13.14
C PHE A 510 -27.12 10.75 -12.09
N LEU A 511 -27.00 11.08 -10.80
CA LEU A 511 -27.77 10.41 -9.74
C LEU A 511 -29.28 10.57 -9.94
N TRP A 512 -29.73 11.75 -10.35
CA TRP A 512 -31.14 12.00 -10.63
C TRP A 512 -31.61 11.15 -11.82
N VAL A 513 -30.82 11.10 -12.90
CA VAL A 513 -31.10 10.27 -14.08
C VAL A 513 -31.25 8.80 -13.69
N PHE A 514 -30.31 8.28 -12.88
CA PHE A 514 -30.37 6.91 -12.38
C PHE A 514 -31.68 6.62 -11.62
N LEU A 515 -32.08 7.52 -10.73
CA LEU A 515 -33.31 7.38 -9.94
C LEU A 515 -34.57 7.45 -10.82
N VAL A 516 -34.60 8.36 -11.79
CA VAL A 516 -35.71 8.49 -12.75
C VAL A 516 -35.85 7.25 -13.62
N VAL A 517 -34.77 6.78 -14.24
CA VAL A 517 -34.78 5.56 -15.06
C VAL A 517 -35.26 4.36 -14.24
N ASN A 518 -34.78 4.17 -13.01
CA ASN A 518 -35.27 3.10 -12.14
C ASN A 518 -36.76 3.26 -11.77
N SER A 519 -37.24 4.49 -11.59
CA SER A 519 -38.67 4.75 -11.39
C SER A 519 -39.50 4.29 -12.59
N LEU A 520 -39.05 4.60 -13.81
CA LEU A 520 -39.72 4.20 -15.05
C LEU A 520 -39.66 2.68 -15.27
N LEU A 521 -38.51 2.05 -15.04
CA LEU A 521 -38.38 0.58 -15.12
C LEU A 521 -39.31 -0.13 -14.13
N ARG A 522 -39.50 0.41 -12.92
CA ARG A 522 -40.52 -0.11 -11.98
C ARG A 522 -41.93 0.05 -12.52
N GLY A 523 -42.22 1.15 -13.20
CA GLY A 523 -43.50 1.35 -13.89
C GLY A 523 -43.74 0.28 -14.95
N LEU A 524 -42.74 0.02 -15.80
CA LEU A 524 -42.81 -1.03 -16.81
C LEU A 524 -43.06 -2.42 -16.20
N CYS A 525 -42.43 -2.74 -15.06
CA CYS A 525 -42.73 -3.95 -14.30
C CYS A 525 -44.22 -4.05 -13.89
N ASN A 526 -44.87 -2.91 -13.61
CA ASN A 526 -46.29 -2.84 -13.28
C ASN A 526 -47.22 -2.74 -14.51
N ASP A 527 -46.67 -2.84 -15.72
CA ASP A 527 -47.40 -2.69 -16.99
C ASP A 527 -47.91 -1.26 -17.25
N ASP A 528 -47.22 -0.25 -16.72
CA ASP A 528 -47.50 1.18 -16.95
C ASP A 528 -47.51 1.47 -18.48
N SER A 529 -48.55 2.16 -18.96
CA SER A 529 -48.66 2.65 -20.34
C SER A 529 -47.75 3.86 -20.59
N TYR A 530 -47.64 4.33 -21.85
CA TYR A 530 -46.94 5.59 -22.14
C TYR A 530 -47.45 6.76 -21.28
N THR A 531 -48.77 6.88 -21.10
CA THR A 531 -49.37 7.96 -20.31
C THR A 531 -48.98 7.86 -18.84
N ASP A 532 -48.94 6.65 -18.29
CA ASP A 532 -48.53 6.42 -16.89
C ASP A 532 -47.03 6.74 -16.69
N LEU A 533 -46.18 6.33 -17.64
CA LEU A 533 -44.74 6.67 -17.62
C LEU A 533 -44.50 8.17 -17.74
N GLN A 534 -45.23 8.85 -18.61
CA GLN A 534 -45.14 10.30 -18.77
C GLN A 534 -45.64 11.03 -17.51
N GLN A 535 -46.74 10.59 -16.92
CA GLN A 535 -47.23 11.14 -15.66
C GLN A 535 -46.21 10.93 -14.53
N ARG A 536 -45.68 9.71 -14.39
CA ARG A 536 -44.62 9.39 -13.42
C ARG A 536 -43.42 10.31 -13.60
N LEU A 537 -42.98 10.55 -14.84
CA LEU A 537 -41.88 11.48 -15.12
C LEU A 537 -42.22 12.91 -14.69
N ASN A 538 -43.43 13.39 -14.96
CA ASN A 538 -43.88 14.74 -14.61
C ASN A 538 -43.99 14.97 -13.10
N GLU A 539 -44.32 13.94 -12.31
CA GLU A 539 -44.43 14.03 -10.85
C GLU A 539 -43.07 14.09 -10.13
N LEU A 540 -42.00 13.58 -10.76
CA LEU A 540 -40.67 13.58 -10.17
C LEU A 540 -40.08 15.00 -10.17
N PRO A 541 -39.59 15.52 -9.02
CA PRO A 541 -38.94 16.83 -8.98
C PRO A 541 -37.58 16.83 -9.70
N ASP A 542 -37.20 17.93 -10.35
CA ASP A 542 -35.89 18.09 -11.01
C ASP A 542 -34.72 18.24 -10.03
N ASP A 543 -35.01 18.70 -8.81
CA ASP A 543 -34.03 18.93 -7.76
C ASP A 543 -33.88 17.68 -6.87
N LEU A 544 -32.63 17.27 -6.60
CA LEU A 544 -32.34 16.08 -5.78
C LEU A 544 -32.92 16.19 -4.36
N TYR A 545 -32.87 17.37 -3.74
CA TYR A 545 -33.40 17.53 -2.38
C TYR A 545 -34.91 17.28 -2.34
N ARG A 546 -35.66 17.92 -3.24
CA ARG A 546 -37.11 17.68 -3.40
C ARG A 546 -37.41 16.25 -3.84
N TYR A 547 -36.56 15.65 -4.66
CA TYR A 547 -36.69 14.25 -5.07
C TYR A 547 -36.55 13.30 -3.86
N PHE A 548 -35.55 13.52 -3.00
CA PHE A 548 -35.39 12.75 -1.76
C PHE A 548 -36.58 12.96 -0.81
N GLU A 549 -37.07 14.19 -0.69
CA GLU A 549 -38.28 14.50 0.07
C GLU A 549 -39.50 13.73 -0.47
N HIS A 550 -39.71 13.75 -1.79
CA HIS A 550 -40.75 12.98 -2.45
C HIS A 550 -40.61 11.46 -2.19
N MET A 551 -39.40 10.90 -2.30
CA MET A 551 -39.15 9.50 -1.98
C MET A 551 -39.50 9.15 -0.53
N LEU A 552 -39.09 9.99 0.43
CA LEU A 552 -39.40 9.77 1.84
C LEU A 552 -40.91 9.78 2.10
N TYR A 553 -41.65 10.74 1.52
CA TYR A 553 -43.10 10.81 1.67
C TYR A 553 -43.86 9.72 0.90
N SER A 554 -43.26 9.11 -0.13
CA SER A 554 -43.84 7.97 -0.87
C SER A 554 -43.77 6.63 -0.11
N ILE A 555 -43.03 6.58 1.00
CA ILE A 555 -42.98 5.39 1.85
C ILE A 555 -44.31 5.25 2.59
N GLU A 556 -44.89 4.06 2.58
CA GLU A 556 -46.16 3.80 3.27
C GLU A 556 -46.04 4.13 4.77
N LYS A 557 -47.05 4.81 5.32
CA LYS A 557 -47.03 5.33 6.71
C LYS A 557 -46.75 4.25 7.75
N VAL A 558 -47.18 3.00 7.50
CA VAL A 558 -46.93 1.85 8.38
C VAL A 558 -45.44 1.56 8.58
N TYR A 559 -44.59 2.00 7.66
CA TYR A 559 -43.14 1.79 7.72
C TYR A 559 -42.36 2.94 8.33
N TRP A 560 -42.95 4.12 8.56
CA TRP A 560 -42.22 5.33 8.95
C TRP A 560 -41.39 5.21 10.23
N ASP A 561 -41.89 4.51 11.25
CA ASP A 561 -41.14 4.29 12.49
C ASP A 561 -39.87 3.46 12.21
N ASN A 562 -40.03 2.33 11.50
CA ASN A 562 -38.92 1.48 11.10
C ASN A 562 -37.93 2.22 10.19
N THR A 563 -38.42 2.99 9.22
CA THR A 563 -37.62 3.84 8.33
C THR A 563 -36.77 4.83 9.13
N THR A 564 -37.39 5.52 10.10
CA THR A 564 -36.72 6.50 10.96
C THR A 564 -35.63 5.84 11.80
N ARG A 565 -35.92 4.68 12.39
CA ARG A 565 -34.94 3.89 13.16
C ARG A 565 -33.76 3.48 12.29
N ILE A 566 -34.04 2.91 11.12
CA ILE A 566 -33.01 2.49 10.15
C ILE A 566 -32.10 3.67 9.80
N PHE A 567 -32.65 4.82 9.39
CA PHE A 567 -31.84 5.97 9.02
C PHE A 567 -31.04 6.52 10.20
N ARG A 568 -31.63 6.63 11.39
CA ARG A 568 -30.90 7.08 12.58
C ARG A 568 -29.74 6.15 12.92
N THR A 569 -29.94 4.83 12.84
CA THR A 569 -28.85 3.87 13.09
C THR A 569 -27.76 3.99 12.02
N VAL A 570 -28.12 4.11 10.74
CA VAL A 570 -27.15 4.26 9.65
C VAL A 570 -26.37 5.57 9.76
N LEU A 571 -27.02 6.69 10.07
CA LEU A 571 -26.39 8.01 10.19
C LEU A 571 -25.39 8.12 11.35
N VAL A 572 -25.59 7.32 12.40
CA VAL A 572 -24.69 7.27 13.57
C VAL A 572 -23.61 6.21 13.39
N SER A 573 -23.76 5.28 12.45
CA SER A 573 -22.78 4.24 12.21
C SER A 573 -21.52 4.80 11.55
N GLU A 574 -20.36 4.39 12.05
CA GLU A 574 -19.06 4.77 11.49
C GLU A 574 -18.69 3.98 10.22
N GLN A 575 -19.47 2.96 9.87
CA GLN A 575 -19.24 2.08 8.73
C GLN A 575 -20.55 1.51 8.16
N SER A 576 -20.49 0.94 6.96
CA SER A 576 -21.64 0.23 6.38
C SER A 576 -22.07 -0.92 7.29
N LEU A 577 -23.36 -0.97 7.63
CA LEU A 577 -23.89 -2.00 8.51
C LEU A 577 -24.11 -3.32 7.74
N PRO A 578 -23.71 -4.46 8.30
CA PRO A 578 -24.08 -5.76 7.76
C PRO A 578 -25.60 -5.89 7.64
N LEU A 579 -26.07 -6.59 6.61
CA LEU A 579 -27.51 -6.79 6.41
C LEU A 579 -28.20 -7.43 7.62
N LEU A 580 -27.47 -8.26 8.37
CA LEU A 580 -27.93 -8.90 9.59
C LEU A 580 -28.27 -7.90 10.71
N SER A 581 -27.63 -6.74 10.76
CA SER A 581 -27.92 -5.69 11.73
C SER A 581 -29.38 -5.22 11.65
N PHE A 582 -29.97 -5.21 10.46
CA PHE A 582 -31.37 -4.80 10.28
C PHE A 582 -32.38 -5.85 10.75
N GLU A 583 -32.04 -7.14 10.73
CA GLU A 583 -32.85 -8.18 11.36
C GLU A 583 -32.85 -8.04 12.89
N PHE A 584 -31.71 -7.65 13.48
CA PHE A 584 -31.62 -7.38 14.92
C PHE A 584 -32.33 -6.08 15.32
N LEU A 585 -32.27 -5.04 14.49
CA LEU A 585 -33.08 -3.83 14.69
C LEU A 585 -34.57 -4.15 14.71
N ASP A 586 -35.04 -5.05 13.84
CA ASP A 586 -36.43 -5.52 13.84
C ASP A 586 -36.79 -6.27 15.13
N ARG A 587 -35.91 -7.16 15.60
CA ARG A 587 -36.15 -7.91 16.85
C ARG A 587 -36.22 -7.03 18.09
N GLU A 588 -35.40 -5.98 18.14
CA GLU A 588 -35.48 -4.97 19.20
C GLU A 588 -36.84 -4.25 19.21
N VAL A 589 -37.51 -4.13 18.06
CA VAL A 589 -38.89 -3.61 18.01
C VAL A 589 -39.86 -4.58 18.68
N ASP A 590 -39.74 -5.86 18.32
CA ASP A 590 -40.69 -6.90 18.71
C ASP A 590 -40.52 -7.31 20.19
N ASP A 591 -39.27 -7.37 20.67
CA ASP A 591 -38.89 -7.74 22.03
C ASP A 591 -37.60 -7.00 22.45
N PRO A 592 -37.67 -5.93 23.25
CA PRO A 592 -36.49 -5.22 23.76
C PRO A 592 -35.59 -6.09 24.66
N ALA A 593 -36.08 -7.21 25.18
CA ALA A 593 -35.30 -8.14 25.97
C ALA A 593 -34.64 -9.25 25.13
N TYR A 594 -34.82 -9.26 23.80
CA TYR A 594 -34.35 -10.36 22.95
C TYR A 594 -32.85 -10.61 23.11
N ALA A 595 -32.05 -9.56 23.26
CA ALA A 595 -30.60 -9.69 23.39
C ALA A 595 -30.19 -10.45 24.66
N ILE A 596 -31.02 -10.40 25.71
CA ILE A 596 -30.80 -11.07 26.99
C ILE A 596 -31.36 -12.50 26.97
N THR A 597 -32.50 -12.70 26.30
CA THR A 597 -33.24 -13.97 26.28
C THR A 597 -32.81 -14.91 25.15
N MET A 598 -32.17 -14.39 24.10
CA MET A 598 -31.76 -15.17 22.93
C MET A 598 -30.64 -16.15 23.28
N GLN A 599 -30.88 -17.43 23.03
CA GLN A 599 -29.86 -18.46 23.18
C GLN A 599 -28.81 -18.36 22.06
N SER A 600 -27.53 -18.39 22.45
CA SER A 600 -26.42 -18.44 21.51
C SER A 600 -26.40 -19.78 20.77
N GLN A 601 -26.61 -19.75 19.45
CA GLN A 601 -26.57 -20.92 18.58
C GLN A 601 -26.01 -20.57 17.20
N PRO A 602 -25.29 -21.49 16.54
CA PRO A 602 -24.83 -21.28 15.16
C PRO A 602 -26.00 -21.05 14.20
N LEU A 603 -25.86 -20.06 13.31
CA LEU A 603 -26.82 -19.82 12.24
C LEU A 603 -26.67 -20.87 11.14
N SER A 604 -27.72 -21.68 10.91
CA SER A 604 -27.74 -22.61 9.78
C SER A 604 -27.74 -21.85 8.45
N LYS A 605 -27.14 -22.46 7.39
CA LYS A 605 -27.08 -21.85 6.05
C LYS A 605 -28.46 -21.46 5.51
N GLU A 606 -29.48 -22.27 5.77
CA GLU A 606 -30.87 -22.00 5.37
C GLU A 606 -31.48 -20.83 6.13
N ARG A 607 -31.20 -20.72 7.43
CA ARG A 607 -31.67 -19.59 8.24
C ARG A 607 -31.00 -18.29 7.81
N TYR A 608 -29.70 -18.34 7.52
CA TYR A 608 -28.96 -17.21 6.97
C TYR A 608 -29.56 -16.73 5.64
N LYS A 609 -29.80 -17.63 4.68
CA LYS A 609 -30.43 -17.27 3.38
C LYS A 609 -31.80 -16.62 3.56
N ARG A 610 -32.63 -17.15 4.46
CA ARG A 610 -33.96 -16.59 4.77
C ARG A 610 -33.87 -15.19 5.37
N ILE A 611 -32.98 -14.98 6.34
CA ILE A 611 -32.75 -13.66 6.95
C ILE A 611 -32.28 -12.68 5.88
N HIS A 612 -31.32 -13.08 5.04
CA HIS A 612 -30.79 -12.24 3.97
C HIS A 612 -31.90 -11.78 3.01
N GLN A 613 -32.71 -12.71 2.50
CA GLN A 613 -33.79 -12.38 1.58
C GLN A 613 -34.85 -11.48 2.23
N ARG A 614 -35.26 -11.81 3.45
CA ARG A 614 -36.25 -11.02 4.21
C ARG A 614 -35.76 -9.61 4.51
N ALA A 615 -34.53 -9.46 5.00
CA ALA A 615 -33.93 -8.17 5.34
C ALA A 615 -33.80 -7.29 4.09
N LYS A 616 -33.38 -7.86 2.95
CA LYS A 616 -33.32 -7.14 1.67
C LYS A 616 -34.69 -6.63 1.23
N THR A 617 -35.72 -7.49 1.26
CA THR A 617 -37.09 -7.10 0.92
C THR A 617 -37.61 -6.00 1.84
N ARG A 618 -37.40 -6.13 3.15
CA ARG A 618 -37.84 -5.14 4.15
C ARG A 618 -37.13 -3.80 3.99
N LEU A 619 -35.81 -3.80 3.75
CA LEU A 619 -35.06 -2.58 3.48
C LEU A 619 -35.61 -1.86 2.24
N ASN A 620 -35.87 -2.59 1.16
CA ASN A 620 -36.45 -1.97 -0.05
C ASN A 620 -37.85 -1.38 0.23
N ALA A 621 -38.72 -2.09 0.95
CA ALA A 621 -40.04 -1.58 1.29
C ALA A 621 -39.99 -0.33 2.19
N ARG A 622 -39.08 -0.31 3.17
CA ARG A 622 -38.98 0.73 4.20
C ARG A 622 -38.09 1.91 3.82
N CYS A 623 -37.16 1.73 2.89
CA CYS A 623 -36.16 2.74 2.53
C CYS A 623 -36.11 3.03 1.03
N ARG A 624 -36.83 2.27 0.18
CA ARG A 624 -36.82 2.42 -1.28
C ARG A 624 -35.38 2.44 -1.81
N ASP A 625 -35.06 3.39 -2.67
CA ASP A 625 -33.75 3.54 -3.32
C ASP A 625 -32.75 4.39 -2.49
N LEU A 626 -33.11 4.78 -1.25
CA LEU A 626 -32.23 5.55 -0.36
C LEU A 626 -31.17 4.68 0.33
N LEU A 627 -31.40 3.38 0.45
CA LEU A 627 -30.43 2.39 0.94
C LEU A 627 -30.42 1.19 0.01
N TYR A 628 -29.21 0.74 -0.37
CA TYR A 628 -29.02 -0.43 -1.21
C TYR A 628 -28.08 -1.42 -0.53
N VAL A 629 -28.27 -2.70 -0.84
CA VAL A 629 -27.45 -3.80 -0.30
C VAL A 629 -26.37 -4.14 -1.32
N THR A 630 -25.11 -3.99 -0.96
CA THR A 630 -23.96 -4.41 -1.76
C THR A 630 -23.41 -5.75 -1.25
N LYS A 631 -22.71 -6.47 -2.13
CA LYS A 631 -21.87 -7.60 -1.71
C LYS A 631 -20.52 -7.04 -1.29
N ASN A 632 -20.05 -7.40 -0.10
CA ASN A 632 -18.71 -7.05 0.33
C ASN A 632 -17.73 -7.88 -0.50
N THR A 633 -17.03 -7.26 -1.45
CA THR A 633 -16.00 -7.91 -2.28
C THR A 633 -14.61 -7.87 -1.63
N GLY A 634 -14.49 -7.27 -0.43
CA GLY A 634 -13.22 -6.99 0.24
C GLY A 634 -12.73 -8.01 1.27
N GLU A 635 -13.46 -9.09 1.50
CA GLU A 635 -13.01 -10.22 2.34
C GLU A 635 -13.04 -11.49 1.48
N ALA A 636 -11.94 -11.74 0.77
CA ALA A 636 -11.63 -13.00 0.12
C ALA A 636 -10.34 -13.55 0.74
#